data_AF-A0A8H5GHY9-F1
#
_entry.id   AF-A0A8H5GHY9-F1
#
_cell.length_a   1.000
_cell.length_b   1.000
_cell.length_c   1.000
_cell.angle_alpha   90.00
_cell.angle_beta   90.00
_cell.angle_gamma   90.00
#
_symmetry.space_group_name_H-M   'P 1'
#
loop_
_entity.id
_entity.type
_entity.pdbx_description
1 polymer ?
#
loop_
_entity_poly.entity_id
_entity_poly.type
_entity_poly.pdbx_seq_one_letter_code
_entity_poly.pdbx_strand_id
1 'polypeptide(L)'
;MPPTRSSKRQEKAKEMADEETAVEATQDEDVVMTSVDTNESTEDDPASDGTAKMTMDARKAKMEELRRKMAASSRANRASLVEESTKSKITARDAARLDRQRKLAETLRLKADAEERGEDVERAKNWEYTIEENDAWEKKQARKARRADFAFHDDAHAARRRYKKELDHIKPDLEAYNKQKEVAMGLAPGTLTQFDPKAGPASSPTSLEQQLAAENLYRDANTLMYGDSKPSEEAIDRVVSKINRDIDKKGKFSRKRLNEDEGDITYINEHNRVFNKKIARYYDKYTAEIRASFERGTAL
;
A
#
# COMPACT_ATOMS: atom_id res chain seq x y z
N MET A 1 -16.58 17.52 36.30
CA MET A 1 -16.89 17.23 34.89
C MET A 1 -15.63 16.73 34.20
N PRO A 2 -15.66 15.60 33.47
CA PRO A 2 -14.46 15.08 32.80
C PRO A 2 -14.09 15.94 31.59
N PRO A 3 -12.78 16.12 31.29
CA PRO A 3 -12.32 16.98 30.21
C PRO A 3 -12.76 16.47 28.84
N THR A 4 -13.14 17.40 27.96
CA THR A 4 -13.61 17.07 26.61
C THR A 4 -12.45 16.59 25.73
N ARG A 5 -12.75 15.78 24.73
CA ARG A 5 -11.76 15.15 23.84
C ARG A 5 -10.87 16.15 23.07
N SER A 6 -11.31 17.41 22.97
CA SER A 6 -10.53 18.51 22.37
C SER A 6 -9.53 19.10 23.36
N SER A 7 -9.93 19.35 24.62
CA SER A 7 -9.00 19.81 25.67
C SER A 7 -7.90 18.78 25.95
N LYS A 8 -8.27 17.49 25.95
CA LYS A 8 -7.32 16.37 26.14
C LYS A 8 -6.29 16.24 25.02
N ARG A 9 -6.57 16.76 23.83
CA ARG A 9 -5.62 16.79 22.69
C ARG A 9 -4.67 17.98 22.77
N GLN A 10 -5.17 19.14 23.21
CA GLN A 10 -4.34 20.33 23.42
C GLN A 10 -3.38 20.15 24.60
N GLU A 11 -3.84 19.51 25.68
CA GLU A 11 -3.00 19.15 26.84
C GLU A 11 -1.88 18.19 26.44
N LYS A 12 -2.21 17.16 25.66
CA LYS A 12 -1.22 16.19 25.16
C LYS A 12 -0.21 16.79 24.16
N ALA A 13 -0.63 17.78 23.37
CA ALA A 13 0.27 18.49 22.46
C ALA A 13 1.23 19.42 23.22
N LYS A 14 0.77 20.02 24.33
CA LYS A 14 1.61 20.84 25.20
C LYS A 14 2.59 19.99 26.02
N GLU A 15 2.15 18.85 26.53
CA GLU A 15 3.00 17.87 27.22
C GLU A 15 4.11 17.31 26.31
N MET A 16 3.82 17.05 25.03
CA MET A 16 4.84 16.63 24.05
C MET A 16 5.83 17.73 23.67
N ALA A 17 5.40 19.01 23.66
CA ALA A 17 6.30 20.14 23.40
C ALA A 17 7.22 20.42 24.60
N ASP A 18 6.70 20.31 25.83
CA ASP A 18 7.50 20.43 27.05
C ASP A 18 8.48 19.25 27.19
N GLU A 19 8.13 18.04 26.72
CA GLU A 19 9.03 16.88 26.68
C GLU A 19 10.16 17.03 25.63
N GLU A 20 9.89 17.62 24.45
CA GLU A 20 10.94 17.93 23.47
C GLU A 20 11.95 18.98 23.99
N THR A 21 11.49 20.00 24.72
CA THR A 21 12.39 21.00 25.32
C THR A 21 13.18 20.47 26.53
N ALA A 22 12.65 19.49 27.27
CA ALA A 22 13.36 18.85 28.39
C ALA A 22 14.49 17.90 27.93
N VAL A 23 14.39 17.33 26.73
CA VAL A 23 15.41 16.43 26.16
C VAL A 23 16.65 17.21 25.64
N GLU A 24 16.49 18.50 25.34
CA GLU A 24 17.60 19.38 24.93
C GLU A 24 18.41 19.91 26.13
N ALA A 25 17.82 19.95 27.34
CA ALA A 25 18.42 20.52 28.55
C ALA A 25 19.18 19.54 29.46
N THR A 26 19.24 18.24 29.14
CA THR A 26 19.86 17.20 30.00
C THR A 26 21.20 16.65 29.48
N GLN A 27 21.86 17.36 28.56
CA GLN A 27 23.17 16.97 28.01
C GLN A 27 24.32 17.84 28.50
N ASP A 28 24.40 18.16 29.80
CA ASP A 28 25.61 18.69 30.43
C ASP A 28 25.65 18.24 31.91
N GLU A 29 25.99 16.97 32.15
CA GLU A 29 26.39 16.46 33.47
C GLU A 29 27.66 15.62 33.29
N ASP A 30 28.70 16.01 34.04
CA ASP A 30 30.08 15.52 34.02
C ASP A 30 30.18 14.00 34.28
N VAL A 31 30.86 13.28 33.40
CA VAL A 31 31.26 11.88 33.64
C VAL A 31 32.72 11.84 34.10
N VAL A 32 32.90 11.59 35.40
CA VAL A 32 34.16 11.26 36.07
C VAL A 32 34.76 10.01 35.42
N MET A 33 35.96 10.16 34.86
CA MET A 33 36.68 9.08 34.16
C MET A 33 37.51 8.26 35.16
N THR A 34 37.09 7.02 35.42
CA THR A 34 37.90 6.02 36.15
C THR A 34 38.90 5.35 35.20
N SER A 35 40.19 5.46 35.53
CA SER A 35 41.34 4.89 34.83
C SER A 35 41.50 3.40 35.11
N VAL A 36 41.67 2.59 34.06
CA VAL A 36 42.26 1.24 34.17
C VAL A 36 43.36 1.12 33.10
N ASP A 37 44.57 0.85 33.59
CA ASP A 37 45.80 0.55 32.88
C ASP A 37 45.67 -0.63 31.91
N THR A 38 46.30 -0.53 30.74
CA THR A 38 46.81 -1.70 30.02
C THR A 38 48.10 -1.32 29.30
N ASN A 39 49.14 -2.08 29.65
CA ASN A 39 50.54 -1.94 29.28
C ASN A 39 50.87 -2.69 27.97
N GLU A 40 51.95 -2.22 27.33
CA GLU A 40 52.95 -2.95 26.54
C GLU A 40 53.01 -2.76 24.99
N SER A 41 54.00 -1.93 24.62
CA SER A 41 55.08 -2.07 23.60
C SER A 41 54.78 -2.21 22.10
N THR A 42 55.37 -1.33 21.29
CA THR A 42 56.46 -1.65 20.32
C THR A 42 57.19 -0.35 19.88
N GLU A 43 58.51 -0.43 19.74
CA GLU A 43 59.50 0.62 19.42
C GLU A 43 59.46 1.11 17.95
N ASP A 44 59.80 2.39 17.73
CA ASP A 44 61.02 2.87 17.01
C ASP A 44 60.81 4.24 16.33
N ASP A 45 61.77 5.12 16.59
CA ASP A 45 61.93 6.51 16.08
C ASP A 45 62.26 6.54 14.56
N PRO A 46 61.96 7.64 13.85
CA PRO A 46 63.02 8.63 13.68
C PRO A 46 62.58 10.10 13.77
N ALA A 47 63.50 10.89 14.28
CA ALA A 47 63.46 12.32 14.51
C ALA A 47 63.05 13.20 13.31
N SER A 48 62.25 14.24 13.58
CA SER A 48 62.43 15.56 12.96
C SER A 48 61.91 16.70 13.84
N ASP A 49 62.86 17.46 14.35
CA ASP A 49 62.94 18.93 14.40
C ASP A 49 61.87 19.82 15.08
N GLY A 50 62.36 20.64 16.02
CA GLY A 50 61.92 22.00 16.34
C GLY A 50 60.45 22.30 16.66
N THR A 51 60.05 22.20 17.95
CA THR A 51 58.95 23.04 18.46
C THR A 51 59.30 23.71 19.78
N ALA A 52 59.20 25.04 19.79
CA ALA A 52 59.29 25.85 20.99
C ALA A 52 58.23 25.39 22.02
N LYS A 53 58.62 25.32 23.29
CA LYS A 53 57.74 24.91 24.40
C LYS A 53 56.55 25.86 24.48
N MET A 54 55.39 25.44 23.93
CA MET A 54 54.13 26.18 24.01
C MET A 54 53.85 26.58 25.47
N THR A 55 53.48 27.83 25.70
CA THR A 55 53.10 28.31 27.04
C THR A 55 51.95 27.48 27.61
N MET A 56 51.87 27.34 28.93
CA MET A 56 50.88 26.47 29.59
C MET A 56 49.44 26.79 29.17
N ASP A 57 49.14 28.06 28.88
CA ASP A 57 47.81 28.49 28.45
C ASP A 57 47.52 28.11 26.98
N ALA A 58 48.52 28.19 26.08
CA ALA A 58 48.38 27.68 24.72
C ALA A 58 48.19 26.14 24.70
N ARG A 59 48.82 25.44 25.64
CA ARG A 59 48.63 23.99 25.84
C ARG A 59 47.25 23.65 26.38
N LYS A 60 46.69 24.47 27.29
CA LYS A 60 45.30 24.32 27.80
C LYS A 60 44.27 24.59 26.70
N ALA A 61 44.40 25.66 25.93
CA ALA A 61 43.49 25.98 24.83
C ALA A 61 43.47 24.87 23.76
N LYS A 62 44.64 24.32 23.40
CA LYS A 62 44.74 23.17 22.47
C LYS A 62 44.10 21.90 23.06
N MET A 63 44.19 21.70 24.37
CA MET A 63 43.52 20.59 25.06
C MET A 63 41.99 20.77 25.07
N GLU A 64 41.49 21.98 25.30
CA GLU A 64 40.06 22.28 25.24
C GLU A 64 39.49 22.10 23.83
N GLU A 65 40.21 22.54 22.80
CA GLU A 65 39.85 22.31 21.40
C GLU A 65 39.80 20.81 21.09
N LEU A 66 40.77 20.03 21.58
CA LEU A 66 40.81 18.58 21.41
C LEU A 66 39.64 17.91 22.15
N ARG A 67 39.33 18.34 23.38
CA ARG A 67 38.15 17.88 24.13
C ARG A 67 36.84 18.21 23.40
N ARG A 68 36.72 19.40 22.81
CA ARG A 68 35.56 19.81 21.99
C ARG A 68 35.41 18.93 20.75
N LYS A 69 36.51 18.65 20.06
CA LYS A 69 36.54 17.74 18.91
C LYS A 69 36.16 16.31 19.31
N MET A 70 36.69 15.79 20.42
CA MET A 70 36.33 14.47 20.95
C MET A 70 34.86 14.39 21.38
N ALA A 71 34.32 15.43 22.02
CA ALA A 71 32.92 15.51 22.38
C ALA A 71 32.01 15.57 21.13
N ALA A 72 32.38 16.37 20.12
CA ALA A 72 31.66 16.44 18.85
C ALA A 72 31.67 15.10 18.10
N SER A 73 32.81 14.41 18.02
CA SER A 73 32.89 13.09 17.39
C SER A 73 32.09 12.04 18.16
N SER A 74 32.16 12.05 19.50
CA SER A 74 31.37 11.14 20.34
C SER A 74 29.87 11.34 20.15
N ARG A 75 29.40 12.60 20.13
CA ARG A 75 28.00 12.94 19.84
C ARG A 75 27.57 12.55 18.43
N ALA A 76 28.40 12.81 17.41
CA ALA A 76 28.11 12.42 16.03
C ALA A 76 28.00 10.89 15.89
N ASN A 77 28.91 10.14 16.51
CA ASN A 77 28.87 8.68 16.52
C ASN A 77 27.63 8.14 17.25
N ARG A 78 27.24 8.76 18.38
CA ARG A 78 26.00 8.39 19.08
C ARG A 78 24.77 8.68 18.23
N ALA A 79 24.73 9.84 17.58
CA ALA A 79 23.64 10.22 16.69
C ALA A 79 23.52 9.26 15.50
N SER A 80 24.64 8.90 14.84
CA SER A 80 24.63 7.94 13.73
C SER A 80 24.16 6.55 14.17
N LEU A 81 24.58 6.07 15.34
CA LEU A 81 24.11 4.80 15.91
C LEU A 81 22.61 4.82 16.20
N VAL A 82 22.09 5.92 16.76
CA VAL A 82 20.65 6.08 17.01
C VAL A 82 19.88 6.15 15.70
N GLU A 83 20.36 6.90 14.71
CA GLU A 83 19.77 6.97 13.38
C GLU A 83 19.73 5.61 12.67
N GLU A 84 20.80 4.83 12.75
CA GLU A 84 20.85 3.49 12.16
C GLU A 84 19.88 2.53 12.88
N SER A 85 19.82 2.62 14.22
CA SER A 85 18.88 1.85 15.02
C SER A 85 17.41 2.25 14.78
N THR A 86 17.14 3.50 14.43
CA THR A 86 15.78 3.97 14.11
C THR A 86 15.42 3.61 12.68
N LYS A 87 16.32 3.78 11.72
CA LYS A 87 16.14 3.35 10.31
C LYS A 87 15.88 1.84 10.21
N SER A 88 16.59 1.01 10.98
CA SER A 88 16.36 -0.44 11.01
C SER A 88 15.02 -0.84 11.64
N LYS A 89 14.46 -0.02 12.55
CA LYS A 89 13.14 -0.25 13.15
C LYS A 89 11.97 0.18 12.25
N ILE A 90 12.22 0.97 11.19
CA ILE A 90 11.16 1.42 10.27
C ILE A 90 10.75 0.26 9.38
N THR A 91 9.53 -0.23 9.58
CA THR A 91 8.94 -1.25 8.71
C THR A 91 8.52 -0.62 7.36
N ALA A 92 8.36 -1.44 6.31
CA ALA A 92 7.85 -0.98 5.01
C ALA A 92 6.47 -0.30 5.12
N ARG A 93 5.64 -0.71 6.09
CA ARG A 93 4.34 -0.08 6.36
C ARG A 93 4.50 1.32 6.94
N ASP A 94 5.48 1.51 7.82
CA ASP A 94 5.72 2.79 8.47
C ASP A 94 6.44 3.76 7.53
N ALA A 95 7.37 3.26 6.70
CA ALA A 95 7.93 4.04 5.58
C ALA A 95 6.82 4.56 4.65
N ALA A 96 5.92 3.69 4.19
CA ALA A 96 4.80 4.09 3.34
C ALA A 96 3.79 5.03 4.04
N ARG A 97 3.76 5.07 5.37
CA ARG A 97 2.95 6.01 6.15
C ARG A 97 3.64 7.37 6.23
N LEU A 98 4.94 7.39 6.52
CA LEU A 98 5.77 8.60 6.55
C LEU A 98 5.81 9.26 5.18
N ASP A 99 5.92 8.50 4.08
CA ASP A 99 5.90 9.06 2.72
C ASP A 99 4.55 9.71 2.38
N ARG A 100 3.44 9.15 2.86
CA ARG A 100 2.11 9.79 2.71
C ARG A 100 2.01 11.08 3.52
N GLN A 101 2.56 11.09 4.73
CA GLN A 101 2.61 12.29 5.57
C GLN A 101 3.49 13.37 4.95
N ARG A 102 4.66 13.01 4.41
CA ARG A 102 5.55 13.92 3.68
C ARG A 102 4.88 14.51 2.46
N LYS A 103 4.28 13.69 1.59
CA LYS A 103 3.51 14.18 0.43
C LYS A 103 2.35 15.08 0.83
N LEU A 104 1.66 14.76 1.93
CA LEU A 104 0.60 15.62 2.47
C LEU A 104 1.17 16.95 2.96
N ALA A 105 2.28 16.95 3.69
CA ALA A 105 2.95 18.16 4.14
C ALA A 105 3.45 19.01 2.95
N GLU A 106 4.02 18.40 1.92
CA GLU A 106 4.44 19.06 0.68
C GLU A 106 3.25 19.68 -0.05
N THR A 107 2.14 18.96 -0.21
CA THR A 107 0.95 19.51 -0.86
C THR A 107 0.30 20.64 -0.07
N LEU A 108 0.31 20.58 1.27
CA LEU A 108 -0.14 21.68 2.13
C LEU A 108 0.79 22.88 2.06
N ARG A 109 2.12 22.66 2.06
CA ARG A 109 3.10 23.74 1.90
C ARG A 109 2.95 24.43 0.55
N LEU A 110 2.90 23.66 -0.53
CA LEU A 110 2.66 24.20 -1.88
C LEU A 110 1.34 24.96 -1.98
N LYS A 111 0.29 24.52 -1.27
CA LYS A 111 -0.97 25.23 -1.20
C LYS A 111 -0.83 26.58 -0.46
N ALA A 112 -0.16 26.59 0.69
CA ALA A 112 0.11 27.82 1.44
C ALA A 112 0.98 28.81 0.63
N ASP A 113 2.06 28.32 0.00
CA ASP A 113 2.96 29.10 -0.86
C ASP A 113 2.22 29.69 -2.08
N ALA A 114 1.17 29.04 -2.56
CA ALA A 114 0.33 29.52 -3.66
C ALA A 114 -0.77 30.48 -3.20
N GLU A 115 -1.36 30.27 -2.02
CA GLU A 115 -2.28 31.22 -1.39
C GLU A 115 -1.59 32.56 -1.09
N GLU A 116 -0.33 32.53 -0.62
CA GLU A 116 0.49 33.73 -0.39
C GLU A 116 0.81 34.48 -1.70
N ARG A 117 1.05 33.75 -2.79
CA ARG A 117 1.26 34.31 -4.14
C ARG A 117 -0.04 34.73 -4.85
N GLY A 118 -1.21 34.39 -4.30
CA GLY A 118 -2.51 34.64 -4.93
C GLY A 118 -2.77 33.78 -6.18
N GLU A 119 -2.09 32.64 -6.33
CA GLU A 119 -2.23 31.72 -7.46
C GLU A 119 -3.28 30.63 -7.18
N ASP A 120 -4.09 30.31 -8.19
CA ASP A 120 -5.06 29.21 -8.12
C ASP A 120 -4.39 27.86 -8.41
N VAL A 121 -4.08 27.11 -7.35
CA VAL A 121 -3.44 25.80 -7.40
C VAL A 121 -4.24 24.78 -8.20
N GLU A 122 -5.58 24.85 -8.14
CA GLU A 122 -6.44 23.91 -8.85
C GLU A 122 -6.41 24.18 -10.34
N ARG A 123 -6.36 25.45 -10.75
CA ARG A 123 -6.17 25.82 -12.16
C ARG A 123 -4.83 25.31 -12.70
N ALA A 124 -3.73 25.50 -11.97
CA ALA A 124 -2.42 25.01 -12.40
C ALA A 124 -2.41 23.48 -12.59
N LYS A 125 -2.99 22.73 -11.64
CA LYS A 125 -3.15 21.27 -11.75
C LYS A 125 -4.05 20.86 -12.91
N ASN A 126 -5.12 21.61 -13.17
CA ASN A 126 -6.02 21.30 -14.27
C ASN A 126 -5.35 21.47 -15.64
N TRP A 127 -4.36 22.36 -15.76
CA TRP A 127 -3.55 22.52 -16.97
C TRP A 127 -2.56 21.38 -17.19
N GLU A 128 -2.18 20.66 -16.14
CA GLU A 128 -1.29 19.49 -16.24
C GLU A 128 -2.02 18.25 -16.80
N TYR A 129 -3.35 18.19 -16.71
CA TYR A 129 -4.12 17.07 -17.24
C TYR A 129 -4.18 17.13 -18.77
N THR A 130 -3.64 16.09 -19.40
CA THR A 130 -3.80 15.89 -20.85
C THR A 130 -5.22 15.40 -21.18
N ILE A 131 -5.67 15.63 -22.41
CA ILE A 131 -6.99 15.18 -22.88
C ILE A 131 -7.11 13.65 -22.75
N GLU A 132 -6.06 12.91 -23.10
CA GLU A 132 -6.03 11.45 -23.00
C GLU A 132 -6.14 10.95 -21.55
N GLU A 133 -5.48 11.63 -20.61
CA GLU A 133 -5.58 11.32 -19.19
C GLU A 133 -6.98 11.60 -18.65
N ASN A 134 -7.60 12.72 -19.05
CA ASN A 134 -8.97 13.04 -18.67
C ASN A 134 -9.95 11.99 -19.21
N ASP A 135 -9.83 11.61 -20.49
CA ASP A 135 -10.69 10.58 -21.11
C ASP A 135 -10.54 9.23 -20.39
N ALA A 136 -9.31 8.83 -20.06
CA ALA A 136 -9.04 7.61 -19.31
C ALA A 136 -9.63 7.68 -17.89
N TRP A 137 -9.56 8.85 -17.25
CA TRP A 137 -10.13 9.10 -15.94
C TRP A 137 -11.66 9.03 -15.95
N GLU A 138 -12.30 9.69 -16.90
CA GLU A 138 -13.75 9.65 -17.11
C GLU A 138 -14.24 8.23 -17.37
N LYS A 139 -13.53 7.48 -18.24
CA LYS A 139 -13.83 6.06 -18.49
C LYS A 139 -13.71 5.22 -17.22
N LYS A 140 -12.72 5.50 -16.37
CA LYS A 140 -12.55 4.83 -15.07
C LYS A 140 -13.68 5.19 -14.10
N GLN A 141 -14.09 6.45 -14.02
CA GLN A 141 -15.21 6.89 -13.18
C GLN A 141 -16.53 6.28 -13.67
N ALA A 142 -16.83 6.32 -14.97
CA ALA A 142 -17.99 5.69 -15.56
C ALA A 142 -18.04 4.18 -15.27
N ARG A 143 -16.89 3.49 -15.38
CA ARG A 143 -16.78 2.06 -15.02
C ARG A 143 -17.04 1.83 -13.53
N LYS A 144 -16.57 2.72 -12.64
CA LYS A 144 -16.80 2.65 -11.19
C LYS A 144 -18.28 2.88 -10.87
N ALA A 145 -18.91 3.89 -11.48
CA ALA A 145 -20.33 4.17 -11.32
C ALA A 145 -21.20 2.97 -11.73
N ARG A 146 -20.93 2.35 -12.89
CA ARG A 146 -21.63 1.13 -13.33
C ARG A 146 -21.45 -0.06 -12.36
N ARG A 147 -20.34 -0.12 -11.63
CA ARG A 147 -20.04 -1.19 -10.66
C ARG A 147 -20.53 -0.88 -9.25
N ALA A 148 -21.00 0.34 -8.99
CA ALA A 148 -21.53 0.75 -7.70
C ALA A 148 -22.94 0.20 -7.43
N ASP A 149 -23.61 -0.35 -8.46
CA ASP A 149 -24.89 -1.04 -8.25
C ASP A 149 -24.67 -2.42 -7.59
N PHE A 150 -25.00 -2.47 -6.30
CA PHE A 150 -24.96 -3.69 -5.49
C PHE A 150 -26.30 -4.40 -5.40
N ALA A 151 -27.36 -3.87 -6.01
CA ALA A 151 -28.66 -4.50 -6.01
C ALA A 151 -28.61 -5.87 -6.70
N PHE A 152 -29.51 -6.75 -6.28
CA PHE A 152 -29.77 -8.01 -6.94
C PHE A 152 -31.00 -7.82 -7.83
N HIS A 153 -30.86 -8.11 -9.12
CA HIS A 153 -31.93 -8.01 -10.12
C HIS A 153 -32.38 -9.41 -10.52
N ASP A 154 -31.48 -10.17 -11.15
CA ASP A 154 -31.64 -11.58 -11.51
C ASP A 154 -30.30 -12.34 -11.34
N ASP A 155 -30.36 -13.67 -11.46
CA ASP A 155 -29.19 -14.53 -11.38
C ASP A 155 -28.26 -14.36 -12.59
N ALA A 156 -28.81 -14.09 -13.78
CA ALA A 156 -28.02 -13.91 -15.00
C ALA A 156 -27.17 -12.62 -14.95
N HIS A 157 -27.72 -11.50 -14.49
CA HIS A 157 -26.97 -10.26 -14.25
C HIS A 157 -25.95 -10.45 -13.14
N ALA A 158 -26.28 -11.16 -12.06
CA ALA A 158 -25.32 -11.48 -11.01
C ALA A 158 -24.14 -12.31 -11.55
N ALA A 159 -24.41 -13.33 -12.37
CA ALA A 159 -23.40 -14.14 -13.03
C ALA A 159 -22.54 -13.31 -14.00
N ARG A 160 -23.15 -12.48 -14.85
CA ARG A 160 -22.45 -11.57 -15.77
C ARG A 160 -21.56 -10.57 -15.03
N ARG A 161 -22.02 -10.01 -13.91
CA ARG A 161 -21.21 -9.11 -13.07
C ARG A 161 -20.01 -9.83 -12.47
N ARG A 162 -20.20 -11.06 -11.97
CA ARG A 162 -19.10 -11.90 -11.45
C ARG A 162 -18.09 -12.21 -12.55
N TYR A 163 -18.55 -12.69 -13.70
CA TYR A 163 -17.69 -12.99 -14.86
C TYR A 163 -16.88 -11.77 -15.30
N LYS A 164 -17.51 -10.60 -15.47
CA LYS A 164 -16.79 -9.36 -15.81
C LYS A 164 -15.75 -8.97 -14.76
N LYS A 165 -16.05 -9.18 -13.48
CA LYS A 165 -15.09 -8.94 -12.40
C LYS A 165 -13.93 -9.93 -12.48
N GLU A 166 -14.20 -11.20 -12.77
CA GLU A 166 -13.16 -12.23 -12.92
C GLU A 166 -12.23 -11.95 -14.10
N LEU A 167 -12.76 -11.48 -15.23
CA LEU A 167 -11.96 -11.02 -16.38
C LEU A 167 -10.95 -9.93 -15.99
N ASP A 168 -11.31 -8.99 -15.12
CA ASP A 168 -10.38 -7.96 -14.63
C ASP A 168 -9.22 -8.55 -13.79
N HIS A 169 -9.39 -9.74 -13.19
CA HIS A 169 -8.37 -10.38 -12.34
C HIS A 169 -7.51 -11.38 -13.11
N ILE A 170 -7.93 -11.81 -14.29
CA ILE A 170 -7.17 -12.72 -15.13
C ILE A 170 -6.03 -11.92 -15.77
N LYS A 171 -4.80 -12.35 -15.51
CA LYS A 171 -3.59 -11.84 -16.16
C LYS A 171 -3.07 -12.91 -17.12
N PRO A 172 -3.25 -12.75 -18.45
CA PRO A 172 -2.75 -13.70 -19.41
C PRO A 172 -1.21 -13.78 -19.37
N ASP A 173 -0.68 -14.98 -19.53
CA ASP A 173 0.75 -15.20 -19.74
C ASP A 173 1.06 -15.03 -21.23
N LEU A 174 1.54 -13.84 -21.59
CA LEU A 174 1.82 -13.48 -22.98
C LEU A 174 3.02 -14.26 -23.55
N GLU A 175 3.99 -14.64 -22.72
CA GLU A 175 5.17 -15.37 -23.17
C GLU A 175 4.82 -16.80 -23.57
N ALA A 176 4.05 -17.50 -22.73
CA ALA A 176 3.57 -18.84 -23.04
C ALA A 176 2.66 -18.83 -24.29
N TYR A 177 1.79 -17.84 -24.40
CA TYR A 177 0.95 -17.65 -25.59
C TYR A 177 1.78 -17.40 -26.85
N ASN A 178 2.78 -16.52 -26.76
CA ASN A 178 3.65 -16.19 -27.90
C ASN A 178 4.47 -17.39 -28.36
N LYS A 179 5.00 -18.21 -27.44
CA LYS A 179 5.69 -19.47 -27.78
C LYS A 179 4.78 -20.45 -28.53
N GLN A 180 3.55 -20.63 -28.07
CA GLN A 180 2.56 -21.46 -28.77
C GLN A 180 2.23 -20.89 -30.15
N LYS A 181 2.14 -19.56 -30.26
CA LYS A 181 1.89 -18.86 -31.51
C LYS A 181 3.05 -18.98 -32.50
N GLU A 182 4.28 -18.90 -32.04
CA GLU A 182 5.48 -19.11 -32.86
C GLU A 182 5.49 -20.51 -33.47
N VAL A 183 5.26 -21.55 -32.65
CA VAL A 183 5.19 -22.94 -33.11
C VAL A 183 4.09 -23.13 -34.15
N ALA A 184 2.90 -22.60 -33.87
CA ALA A 184 1.76 -22.72 -34.78
C ALA A 184 1.97 -21.99 -36.11
N MET A 185 2.63 -20.84 -36.10
CA MET A 185 2.94 -20.08 -37.31
C MET A 185 4.25 -20.52 -37.98
N GLY A 186 4.98 -21.47 -37.40
CA GLY A 186 6.27 -21.95 -37.92
C GLY A 186 7.41 -20.93 -37.79
N LEU A 187 7.29 -19.95 -36.90
CA LEU A 187 8.33 -18.95 -36.62
C LEU A 187 9.43 -19.56 -35.76
N ALA A 188 10.65 -19.04 -35.90
CA ALA A 188 11.76 -19.42 -35.04
C ALA A 188 11.45 -19.04 -33.58
N PRO A 189 11.82 -19.89 -32.61
CA PRO A 189 11.55 -19.64 -31.20
C PRO A 189 12.21 -18.32 -30.77
N GLY A 190 11.44 -17.46 -30.10
CA GLY A 190 11.92 -16.16 -29.64
C GLY A 190 11.62 -14.98 -30.57
N THR A 191 11.10 -15.22 -31.77
CA THR A 191 10.76 -14.14 -32.74
C THR A 191 9.72 -13.17 -32.21
N LEU A 192 8.75 -13.63 -31.44
CA LEU A 192 7.63 -12.85 -30.92
C LEU A 192 7.83 -12.42 -29.46
N THR A 193 8.80 -13.02 -28.76
CA THR A 193 9.16 -12.62 -27.39
C THR A 193 10.31 -11.62 -27.36
N GLN A 194 11.17 -11.60 -28.37
CA GLN A 194 12.31 -10.70 -28.47
C GLN A 194 12.04 -9.63 -29.54
N PHE A 195 12.07 -8.36 -29.15
CA PHE A 195 11.89 -7.25 -30.08
C PHE A 195 13.18 -7.06 -30.90
N ASP A 196 13.19 -7.52 -32.14
CA ASP A 196 14.24 -7.22 -33.13
C ASP A 196 13.77 -6.13 -34.11
N PRO A 197 14.32 -4.90 -34.04
CA PRO A 197 13.91 -3.80 -34.92
C PRO A 197 14.32 -3.99 -36.39
N LYS A 198 15.09 -5.04 -36.73
CA LYS A 198 15.41 -5.41 -38.12
C LYS A 198 14.56 -6.54 -38.69
N ALA A 199 13.73 -7.19 -37.87
CA ALA A 199 12.87 -8.27 -38.34
C ALA A 199 11.75 -7.71 -39.23
N GLY A 200 11.69 -8.18 -40.49
CA GLY A 200 10.62 -7.84 -41.43
C GLY A 200 9.27 -8.44 -41.02
N PRO A 201 8.15 -8.07 -41.69
CA PRO A 201 6.83 -8.58 -41.36
C PRO A 201 6.79 -10.11 -41.47
N ALA A 202 6.23 -10.76 -40.44
CA ALA A 202 6.11 -12.22 -40.32
C ALA A 202 5.57 -12.85 -41.61
N SER A 203 6.32 -13.81 -42.18
CA SER A 203 5.89 -14.54 -43.37
C SER A 203 4.70 -15.45 -43.06
N SER A 204 3.75 -15.52 -43.97
CA SER A 204 2.65 -16.49 -43.92
C SER A 204 3.17 -17.93 -43.89
N PRO A 205 2.47 -18.88 -43.24
CA PRO A 205 2.89 -20.27 -43.15
C PRO A 205 3.03 -20.88 -44.56
N THR A 206 4.25 -21.31 -44.91
CA THR A 206 4.59 -21.81 -46.26
C THR A 206 4.46 -23.32 -46.39
N SER A 207 4.58 -24.09 -45.30
CA SER A 207 4.44 -25.55 -45.34
C SER A 207 3.02 -25.99 -44.96
N LEU A 208 2.57 -27.12 -45.52
CA LEU A 208 1.26 -27.73 -45.18
C LEU A 208 1.15 -28.02 -43.68
N GLU A 209 2.24 -28.46 -43.06
CA GLU A 209 2.32 -28.70 -41.62
C GLU A 209 2.18 -27.41 -40.80
N GLN A 210 2.77 -26.30 -41.26
CA GLN A 210 2.58 -24.99 -40.63
C GLN A 210 1.15 -24.46 -40.83
N GLN A 211 0.51 -24.74 -41.97
CA GLN A 211 -0.88 -24.36 -42.21
C GLN A 211 -1.83 -25.13 -41.26
N LEU A 212 -1.64 -26.45 -41.12
CA LEU A 212 -2.37 -27.26 -40.15
C LEU A 212 -2.10 -26.82 -38.71
N ALA A 213 -0.87 -26.46 -38.37
CA ALA A 213 -0.51 -25.95 -37.03
C ALA A 213 -1.17 -24.59 -36.76
N ALA A 214 -1.24 -23.70 -37.76
CA ALA A 214 -1.92 -22.42 -37.68
C ALA A 214 -3.45 -22.58 -37.55
N GLU A 215 -4.06 -23.48 -38.32
CA GLU A 215 -5.48 -23.85 -38.19
C GLU A 215 -5.77 -24.47 -36.82
N ASN A 216 -4.83 -25.25 -36.28
CA ASN A 216 -4.95 -25.81 -34.93
C ASN A 216 -4.87 -24.75 -33.82
N LEU A 217 -4.19 -23.62 -34.04
CA LEU A 217 -4.15 -22.50 -33.09
C LEU A 217 -5.41 -21.62 -33.20
N TYR A 218 -5.86 -21.35 -34.43
CA TYR A 218 -7.04 -20.55 -34.74
C TYR A 218 -8.23 -21.45 -35.11
N ARG A 219 -8.63 -22.31 -34.17
CA ARG A 219 -9.74 -23.26 -34.38
C ARG A 219 -11.06 -22.53 -34.59
N ASP A 220 -11.84 -23.02 -35.55
CA ASP A 220 -13.22 -22.58 -35.79
C ASP A 220 -14.21 -23.57 -35.14
N ALA A 221 -15.48 -23.20 -35.06
CA ALA A 221 -16.56 -24.05 -34.57
C ALA A 221 -16.67 -25.40 -35.31
N ASN A 222 -16.15 -25.49 -36.54
CA ASN A 222 -16.18 -26.71 -37.38
C ASN A 222 -14.89 -27.55 -37.29
N THR A 223 -13.89 -27.15 -36.51
CA THR A 223 -12.65 -27.92 -36.33
C THR A 223 -12.93 -29.20 -35.53
N LEU A 224 -12.69 -30.37 -36.12
CA LEU A 224 -12.95 -31.69 -35.51
C LEU A 224 -11.97 -32.06 -34.37
N MET A 225 -10.85 -31.34 -34.27
CA MET A 225 -9.83 -31.57 -33.23
C MET A 225 -10.32 -31.03 -31.88
N TYR A 226 -10.85 -31.91 -31.04
CA TYR A 226 -11.33 -31.63 -29.67
C TYR A 226 -10.73 -32.62 -28.68
N GLY A 227 -10.26 -32.14 -27.52
CA GLY A 227 -9.79 -32.99 -26.42
C GLY A 227 -8.30 -33.39 -26.46
N ASP A 228 -7.51 -32.77 -27.32
CA ASP A 228 -6.06 -32.99 -27.44
C ASP A 228 -5.21 -32.15 -26.45
N SER A 229 -5.79 -31.10 -25.87
CA SER A 229 -5.12 -30.23 -24.90
C SER A 229 -4.83 -30.95 -23.58
N LYS A 230 -3.54 -31.12 -23.28
CA LYS A 230 -3.03 -31.58 -21.97
C LYS A 230 -2.38 -30.41 -21.25
N PRO A 231 -3.12 -29.65 -20.40
CA PRO A 231 -2.57 -28.49 -19.71
C PRO A 231 -1.45 -28.91 -18.74
N SER A 232 -0.49 -28.02 -18.52
CA SER A 232 0.55 -28.23 -17.50
C SER A 232 -0.06 -28.25 -16.10
N GLU A 233 0.60 -28.95 -15.17
CA GLU A 233 0.19 -29.01 -13.76
C GLU A 233 0.08 -27.60 -13.15
N GLU A 234 1.01 -26.70 -13.46
CA GLU A 234 0.96 -25.30 -13.04
C GLU A 234 -0.30 -24.57 -13.53
N ALA A 235 -0.78 -24.85 -14.75
CA ALA A 235 -2.00 -24.27 -15.27
C ALA A 235 -3.23 -24.80 -14.51
N ILE A 236 -3.24 -26.09 -14.17
CA ILE A 236 -4.28 -26.71 -13.34
C ILE A 236 -4.29 -26.07 -11.95
N ASP A 237 -3.13 -25.92 -11.31
CA ASP A 237 -3.00 -25.32 -9.98
C ASP A 237 -3.49 -23.87 -9.94
N ARG A 238 -3.20 -23.08 -10.99
CA ARG A 238 -3.74 -21.71 -11.10
C ARG A 238 -5.27 -21.69 -11.10
N VAL A 239 -5.90 -22.64 -11.80
CA VAL A 239 -7.36 -22.77 -11.85
C VAL A 239 -7.91 -23.24 -10.51
N VAL A 240 -7.32 -24.26 -9.89
CA VAL A 240 -7.74 -24.77 -8.58
C VAL A 240 -7.62 -23.68 -7.50
N SER A 241 -6.51 -22.94 -7.49
CA SER A 241 -6.30 -21.80 -6.59
C SER A 241 -7.38 -20.73 -6.76
N LYS A 242 -7.76 -20.41 -8.00
CA LYS A 242 -8.87 -19.49 -8.29
C LYS A 242 -10.20 -20.03 -7.74
N ILE A 243 -10.53 -21.30 -8.00
CA ILE A 243 -11.78 -21.93 -7.55
C ILE A 243 -11.88 -21.86 -6.02
N ASN A 244 -10.83 -22.20 -5.30
CA ASN A 244 -10.80 -22.11 -3.83
C ASN A 244 -11.04 -20.68 -3.33
N ARG A 245 -10.39 -19.68 -3.96
CA ARG A 245 -10.63 -18.26 -3.64
C ARG A 245 -12.08 -17.84 -3.92
N ASP A 246 -12.72 -18.38 -4.94
CA ASP A 246 -14.10 -18.05 -5.27
C ASP A 246 -15.10 -18.73 -4.33
N ILE A 247 -14.79 -19.94 -3.86
CA ILE A 247 -15.52 -20.62 -2.76
C ILE A 247 -15.45 -19.78 -1.49
N ASP A 248 -14.26 -19.31 -1.10
CA ASP A 248 -14.07 -18.46 0.08
C ASP A 248 -14.87 -17.14 -0.01
N LYS A 249 -14.87 -16.49 -1.18
CA LYS A 249 -15.65 -15.28 -1.42
C LYS A 249 -17.15 -15.55 -1.31
N LYS A 250 -17.61 -16.71 -1.81
CA LYS A 250 -19.03 -17.11 -1.72
C LYS A 250 -19.42 -17.35 -0.26
N GLY A 251 -18.58 -18.01 0.53
CA GLY A 251 -18.81 -18.19 1.97
C GLY A 251 -18.90 -16.86 2.74
N LYS A 252 -18.08 -15.87 2.35
CA LYS A 252 -18.04 -14.52 2.97
C LYS A 252 -19.08 -13.55 2.41
N PHE A 253 -19.98 -13.99 1.52
CA PHE A 253 -20.98 -13.12 0.90
C PHE A 253 -22.03 -12.63 1.91
N SER A 254 -22.46 -13.52 2.82
CA SER A 254 -23.31 -13.16 3.96
C SER A 254 -22.43 -12.93 5.19
N ARG A 255 -22.43 -11.70 5.73
CA ARG A 255 -21.62 -11.32 6.90
C ARG A 255 -22.55 -10.95 8.05
N LYS A 256 -22.22 -11.40 9.27
CA LYS A 256 -22.91 -10.93 10.50
C LYS A 256 -22.67 -9.42 10.62
N ARG A 257 -23.73 -8.65 10.84
CA ARG A 257 -23.61 -7.20 11.11
C ARG A 257 -23.25 -7.03 12.59
N LEU A 258 -22.29 -6.16 12.88
CA LEU A 258 -21.80 -5.90 14.25
C LEU A 258 -22.89 -5.30 15.15
N ASN A 259 -23.78 -4.46 14.60
CA ASN A 259 -24.81 -3.73 15.34
C ASN A 259 -26.03 -4.61 15.71
N GLU A 260 -25.98 -5.93 15.52
CA GLU A 260 -27.12 -6.81 15.82
C GLU A 260 -27.23 -7.15 17.32
N ASP A 261 -26.16 -6.94 18.11
CA ASP A 261 -26.11 -7.32 19.52
C ASP A 261 -26.33 -6.11 20.48
N GLU A 262 -26.54 -4.89 19.95
CA GLU A 262 -26.59 -3.62 20.71
C GLU A 262 -28.02 -3.03 20.82
N GLY A 263 -29.04 -3.87 21.01
CA GLY A 263 -30.43 -3.41 21.13
C GLY A 263 -31.30 -4.34 21.98
N ASP A 264 -32.54 -3.90 22.24
CA ASP A 264 -33.52 -4.67 23.00
C ASP A 264 -33.78 -6.04 22.36
N ILE A 265 -33.64 -7.08 23.18
CA ILE A 265 -33.78 -8.46 22.72
C ILE A 265 -35.28 -8.77 22.59
N THR A 266 -35.79 -8.73 21.36
CA THR A 266 -37.21 -9.02 21.05
C THR A 266 -37.49 -10.50 20.73
N TYR A 267 -36.54 -11.40 20.94
CA TYR A 267 -36.61 -12.80 20.52
C TYR A 267 -36.18 -13.77 21.62
N ILE A 268 -36.78 -14.97 21.62
CA ILE A 268 -36.46 -16.05 22.57
C ILE A 268 -35.47 -17.06 21.96
N ASN A 269 -35.55 -17.33 20.65
CA ASN A 269 -34.68 -18.26 19.93
C ASN A 269 -34.12 -17.64 18.63
N GLU A 270 -33.10 -18.27 18.05
CA GLU A 270 -32.44 -17.78 16.83
C GLU A 270 -33.37 -17.73 15.62
N HIS A 271 -34.30 -18.69 15.51
CA HIS A 271 -35.28 -18.70 14.41
C HIS A 271 -36.24 -17.50 14.49
N ASN A 272 -36.69 -17.18 15.71
CA ASN A 272 -37.52 -16.02 16.03
C ASN A 272 -36.74 -14.73 15.77
N ARG A 273 -35.44 -14.66 16.10
CA ARG A 273 -34.58 -13.52 15.72
C ARG A 273 -34.58 -13.26 14.21
N VAL A 274 -34.37 -14.30 13.41
CA VAL A 274 -34.36 -14.21 11.95
C VAL A 274 -35.75 -13.83 11.42
N PHE A 275 -36.82 -14.35 12.03
CA PHE A 275 -38.19 -14.03 11.69
C PHE A 275 -38.54 -12.57 12.00
N ASN A 276 -38.27 -12.09 13.21
CA ASN A 276 -38.45 -10.70 13.61
C ASN A 276 -37.64 -9.75 12.71
N LYS A 277 -36.40 -10.12 12.34
CA LYS A 277 -35.59 -9.38 11.37
C LYS A 277 -36.19 -9.39 9.94
N LYS A 278 -36.91 -10.44 9.56
CA LYS A 278 -37.65 -10.47 8.29
C LYS A 278 -38.83 -9.50 8.38
N ILE A 279 -39.64 -9.56 9.44
CA ILE A 279 -40.76 -8.62 9.67
C ILE A 279 -40.26 -7.18 9.67
N ALA A 280 -39.19 -6.90 10.41
CA ALA A 280 -38.63 -5.57 10.54
C ALA A 280 -38.28 -4.95 9.17
N ARG A 281 -37.69 -5.74 8.25
CA ARG A 281 -37.36 -5.27 6.90
C ARG A 281 -38.58 -4.81 6.08
N TYR A 282 -39.76 -5.38 6.31
CA TYR A 282 -40.96 -5.06 5.54
C TYR A 282 -41.86 -4.04 6.26
N TYR A 283 -41.99 -4.15 7.58
CA TYR A 283 -43.01 -3.44 8.34
C TYR A 283 -42.49 -2.24 9.14
N ASP A 284 -41.20 -2.17 9.48
CA ASP A 284 -40.67 -1.07 10.31
C ASP A 284 -40.89 0.31 9.67
N LYS A 285 -40.89 0.38 8.34
CA LYS A 285 -41.21 1.61 7.61
C LYS A 285 -42.61 2.13 7.93
N TYR A 286 -43.56 1.25 8.21
CA TYR A 286 -44.97 1.58 8.46
C TYR A 286 -45.32 1.60 9.95
N THR A 287 -44.56 0.90 10.80
CA THR A 287 -44.83 0.78 12.25
C THR A 287 -43.94 1.67 13.11
N ALA A 288 -43.12 2.53 12.51
CA ALA A 288 -42.20 3.44 13.21
C ALA A 288 -42.93 4.33 14.24
N GLU A 289 -44.09 4.88 13.89
CA GLU A 289 -44.88 5.75 14.79
C GLU A 289 -45.45 4.98 15.98
N ILE A 290 -45.90 3.75 15.74
CA ILE A 290 -46.40 2.85 16.79
C ILE A 290 -45.27 2.52 17.76
N ARG A 291 -44.09 2.14 17.24
CA ARG A 291 -42.89 1.86 18.05
C ARG A 291 -42.48 3.06 18.89
N ALA A 292 -42.38 4.24 18.28
CA ALA A 292 -42.04 5.48 18.99
C ALA A 292 -43.09 5.87 20.04
N SER A 293 -44.36 5.49 19.86
CA SER A 293 -45.41 5.73 20.85
C SER A 293 -45.31 4.76 22.05
N PHE A 294 -44.95 3.50 21.80
CA PHE A 294 -44.62 2.54 22.86
C PHE A 294 -43.39 2.98 23.66
N GLU A 295 -42.32 3.42 22.99
CA GLU A 295 -41.10 3.90 23.64
C GLU A 295 -41.33 5.20 24.44
N ARG A 296 -42.26 6.06 23.99
CA ARG A 296 -42.67 7.26 24.72
C ARG A 296 -43.69 7.00 25.83
N GLY A 297 -44.21 5.78 25.96
CA GLY A 297 -45.26 5.44 26.93
C GLY A 297 -46.62 6.09 26.63
N THR A 298 -46.85 6.53 25.38
CA THR A 298 -48.07 7.25 24.94
C THR A 298 -48.95 6.42 24.01
N ALA A 299 -48.72 5.12 23.92
CA ALA A 299 -49.56 4.24 23.12
C ALA A 299 -50.89 4.00 23.84
N LEU A 300 -51.96 4.67 23.37
CA LEU A 300 -53.39 4.49 23.69
C LEU A 300 -53.73 4.11 25.15
#